data_AF-A0A9E2Q399-F1
#
_entry.id   AF-A0A9E2Q399-F1
#
_cell.length_a   1.000
_cell.length_b   1.000
_cell.length_c   1.000
_cell.angle_alpha   90.00
_cell.angle_beta   90.00
_cell.angle_gamma   90.00
#
_symmetry.space_group_name_H-M   'P 1'
#
loop_
_entity.id
_entity.type
_entity.pdbx_description
1 polymer ?
#
loop_
_entity_poly.entity_id
_entity_poly.type
_entity_poly.pdbx_seq_one_letter_code
_entity_poly.pdbx_strand_id
1 'polypeptide(L)'
;VRLDRPHSEISPWSIWISYSPDLVHWGDSRVIMKPMAYHWDEMKIGPGAPPFKTDKGWLHIYHGVFKTMSGTVYRLGAALHALDDPANIIGVSDQWILQPEDPWEVNGYVPNVVFTCGAVPEDDGTVKIYWGGADTVMCAGTAVIDELVALCLTASRPPM
;
A
#
# COMPACT_ATOMS: atom_id res chain seq x y z
N VAL A 1 -3.32 -16.00 -6.30
CA VAL A 1 -3.59 -15.20 -5.08
C VAL A 1 -3.75 -13.74 -5.48
N ARG A 2 -4.58 -12.96 -4.79
CA ARG A 2 -4.72 -11.52 -5.01
C ARG A 2 -4.89 -10.78 -3.70
N LEU A 3 -4.46 -9.53 -3.67
CA LEU A 3 -4.87 -8.57 -2.65
C LEU A 3 -6.06 -7.76 -3.18
N ASP A 4 -7.08 -7.61 -2.38
CA ASP A 4 -8.26 -6.81 -2.71
C ASP A 4 -8.79 -6.04 -1.50
N ARG A 5 -9.72 -5.13 -1.76
CA ARG A 5 -10.45 -4.38 -0.74
C ARG A 5 -11.95 -4.52 -1.01
N PRO A 6 -12.55 -5.69 -0.73
CA PRO A 6 -13.99 -5.87 -0.85
C PRO A 6 -14.70 -4.85 0.04
N HIS A 7 -15.74 -4.20 -0.49
CA HIS A 7 -16.58 -3.30 0.28
C HIS A 7 -17.54 -4.13 1.14
N SER A 8 -17.02 -4.60 2.28
CA SER A 8 -17.79 -5.39 3.25
C SER A 8 -18.15 -4.56 4.48
N GLU A 9 -19.29 -4.85 5.09
CA GLU A 9 -19.67 -4.27 6.39
C GLU A 9 -18.90 -4.92 7.57
N ILE A 10 -18.26 -6.08 7.34
CA ILE A 10 -17.60 -6.89 8.37
C ILE A 10 -16.22 -6.32 8.75
N SER A 11 -15.40 -6.00 7.74
CA SER A 11 -14.12 -5.33 7.92
C SER A 11 -13.99 -4.29 6.81
N PRO A 12 -14.67 -3.14 6.97
CA PRO A 12 -14.67 -2.11 5.96
C PRO A 12 -13.24 -1.57 5.80
N TRP A 13 -12.93 -1.12 4.58
CA TRP A 13 -11.71 -0.35 4.32
C TRP A 13 -10.37 -1.03 4.63
N SER A 14 -10.38 -2.37 4.72
CA SER A 14 -9.25 -3.22 5.07
C SER A 14 -8.67 -3.91 3.84
N ILE A 15 -7.41 -4.33 3.89
CA ILE A 15 -6.81 -5.16 2.83
C ILE A 15 -7.08 -6.63 3.14
N TRP A 16 -7.60 -7.32 2.14
CA TRP A 16 -7.89 -8.75 2.16
C TRP A 16 -6.96 -9.47 1.19
N ILE A 17 -6.74 -10.74 1.46
CA ILE A 17 -6.13 -11.68 0.52
C ILE A 17 -7.14 -12.76 0.17
N SER A 18 -7.20 -13.13 -1.10
CA SER A 18 -8.08 -14.17 -1.61
C SER A 18 -7.31 -15.12 -2.52
N TYR A 19 -7.72 -16.39 -2.52
CA TYR A 19 -7.10 -17.47 -3.28
C TYR A 19 -8.04 -17.98 -4.37
N SER A 20 -7.45 -18.54 -5.42
CA SER A 20 -8.20 -19.11 -6.52
C SER A 20 -7.43 -20.29 -7.10
N PRO A 21 -8.10 -21.42 -7.37
CA PRO A 21 -7.49 -22.56 -8.05
C PRO A 21 -7.39 -22.35 -9.57
N ASP A 22 -8.21 -21.46 -10.15
CA ASP A 22 -8.41 -21.35 -11.60
C ASP A 22 -8.44 -19.90 -12.15
N LEU A 23 -8.21 -18.91 -11.27
CA LEU A 23 -8.33 -17.47 -11.52
C LEU A 23 -9.75 -16.96 -11.83
N VAL A 24 -10.76 -17.84 -11.80
CA VAL A 24 -12.18 -17.51 -12.05
C VAL A 24 -12.96 -17.51 -10.73
N HIS A 25 -12.82 -18.57 -9.94
CA HIS A 25 -13.49 -18.73 -8.65
C HIS A 25 -12.54 -18.34 -7.52
N TRP A 26 -12.96 -17.41 -6.67
CA TRP A 26 -12.15 -16.88 -5.58
C TRP A 26 -12.79 -17.18 -4.23
N GLY A 27 -11.97 -17.56 -3.26
CA GLY A 27 -12.39 -17.90 -1.90
C GLY A 27 -11.23 -17.90 -0.91
N ASP A 28 -11.45 -18.49 0.26
CA ASP A 28 -10.50 -18.50 1.39
C ASP A 28 -9.99 -17.08 1.72
N SER A 29 -10.93 -16.14 1.75
CA SER A 29 -10.64 -14.73 1.92
C SER A 29 -10.41 -14.40 3.39
N ARG A 30 -9.27 -13.75 3.67
CA ARG A 30 -8.92 -13.30 5.02
C ARG A 30 -8.51 -11.84 5.04
N VAL A 31 -8.92 -11.12 6.07
CA VAL A 31 -8.38 -9.78 6.37
C VAL A 31 -6.94 -9.96 6.81
N ILE A 32 -6.02 -9.20 6.21
CA ILE A 32 -4.60 -9.25 6.56
C ILE A 32 -4.07 -7.92 7.07
N MET A 33 -4.73 -6.81 6.75
CA MET A 33 -4.34 -5.49 7.25
C MET A 33 -5.57 -4.61 7.44
N LYS A 34 -5.61 -3.84 8.54
CA LYS A 34 -6.69 -2.89 8.87
C LYS A 34 -6.17 -1.45 8.99
N PRO A 35 -7.03 -0.44 8.77
CA PRO A 35 -6.74 0.94 9.16
C PRO A 35 -6.40 1.03 10.64
N MET A 36 -5.38 1.81 11.00
CA MET A 36 -4.99 2.03 12.39
C MET A 36 -5.66 3.29 12.94
N ALA A 37 -6.26 3.22 14.13
CA ALA A 37 -6.92 4.39 14.72
C ALA A 37 -5.91 5.50 15.07
N TYR A 38 -6.29 6.77 14.85
CA TYR A 38 -5.45 7.95 15.10
C TYR A 38 -4.16 7.99 14.29
N HIS A 39 -4.15 7.32 13.15
CA HIS A 39 -3.00 7.15 12.29
C HIS A 39 -3.25 7.75 10.90
N TRP A 40 -2.19 7.99 10.12
CA TRP A 40 -2.31 8.61 8.79
C TRP A 40 -3.12 7.78 7.79
N ASP A 41 -3.36 6.51 8.08
CA ASP A 41 -4.14 5.59 7.27
C ASP A 41 -5.46 5.14 7.92
N GLU A 42 -5.95 5.87 8.93
CA GLU A 42 -7.11 5.49 9.74
C GLU A 42 -8.44 5.41 8.98
N MET A 43 -8.61 6.20 7.91
CA MET A 43 -9.91 6.27 7.22
C MET A 43 -10.13 5.04 6.36
N LYS A 44 -9.11 4.68 5.57
CA LYS A 44 -9.09 3.48 4.73
C LYS A 44 -7.69 3.18 4.24
N ILE A 45 -7.41 1.91 4.05
CA ILE A 45 -6.23 1.40 3.35
C ILE A 45 -6.66 0.56 2.15
N GLY A 46 -5.81 0.44 1.15
CA GLY A 46 -6.07 -0.45 0.03
C GLY A 46 -4.80 -0.90 -0.68
N PRO A 47 -4.85 -2.06 -1.37
CA PRO A 47 -3.71 -2.52 -2.14
C PRO A 47 -3.46 -1.56 -3.30
N GLY A 48 -2.20 -1.55 -3.74
CA GLY A 48 -1.69 -0.66 -4.75
C GLY A 48 -1.04 -1.42 -5.89
N ALA A 49 0.28 -1.29 -5.99
CA ALA A 49 1.08 -2.09 -6.88
C ALA A 49 1.05 -3.58 -6.48
N PRO A 50 1.14 -4.52 -7.44
CA PRO A 50 1.39 -5.93 -7.13
C PRO A 50 2.62 -6.08 -6.21
N PRO A 51 2.54 -6.86 -5.12
CA PRO A 51 3.72 -7.12 -4.29
C PRO A 51 4.83 -7.77 -5.10
N PHE A 52 6.07 -7.36 -4.87
CA PHE A 52 7.25 -7.92 -5.53
C PHE A 52 8.16 -8.62 -4.52
N LYS A 53 8.86 -9.64 -5.00
CA LYS A 53 9.69 -10.49 -4.16
C LYS A 53 11.00 -9.80 -3.80
N THR A 54 11.39 -9.87 -2.54
CA THR A 54 12.72 -9.53 -2.01
C THR A 54 13.34 -10.76 -1.34
N ASP A 55 14.56 -10.63 -0.80
CA ASP A 55 15.17 -11.68 0.01
C ASP A 55 14.50 -11.84 1.39
N LYS A 56 13.81 -10.80 1.89
CA LYS A 56 13.14 -10.78 3.20
C LYS A 56 11.65 -11.08 3.15
N GLY A 57 11.00 -10.93 2.00
CA GLY A 57 9.53 -11.02 1.93
C GLY A 57 8.96 -10.58 0.58
N TRP A 58 7.64 -10.54 0.49
CA TRP A 58 6.95 -9.81 -0.57
C TRP A 58 6.72 -8.38 -0.11
N LEU A 59 7.38 -7.42 -0.75
CA LEU A 59 7.23 -6.00 -0.46
C LEU A 59 6.01 -5.46 -1.22
N HIS A 60 5.09 -4.84 -0.51
CA HIS A 60 3.80 -4.37 -0.98
C HIS A 60 3.67 -2.88 -0.68
N ILE A 61 3.53 -2.08 -1.74
CA ILE A 61 3.23 -0.65 -1.63
C ILE A 61 1.72 -0.46 -1.61
N TYR A 62 1.21 0.08 -0.51
CA TYR A 62 -0.23 0.27 -0.28
C TYR A 62 -0.54 1.76 -0.15
N HIS A 63 -1.81 2.14 -0.35
CA HIS A 63 -2.27 3.50 -0.06
C HIS A 63 -3.05 3.51 1.25
N GLY A 64 -2.88 4.59 2.01
CA GLY A 64 -3.66 4.91 3.20
C GLY A 64 -4.25 6.30 3.11
N VAL A 65 -5.38 6.50 3.78
CA VAL A 65 -6.16 7.74 3.70
C VAL A 65 -6.38 8.32 5.07
N PHE A 66 -6.13 9.62 5.18
CA PHE A 66 -6.47 10.42 6.34
C PHE A 66 -7.59 11.40 6.00
N LYS A 67 -8.57 11.56 6.91
CA LYS A 67 -9.63 12.54 6.74
C LYS A 67 -9.26 13.85 7.44
N THR A 68 -9.35 14.96 6.72
CA THR A 68 -9.21 16.31 7.27
C THR A 68 -10.54 17.06 7.18
N MET A 69 -10.57 18.29 7.70
CA MET A 69 -11.74 19.17 7.54
C MET A 69 -11.95 19.62 6.09
N SER A 70 -10.92 19.53 5.23
CA SER A 70 -10.95 19.98 3.84
C SER A 70 -10.97 18.83 2.83
N GLY A 71 -11.31 17.62 3.27
CA GLY A 71 -11.36 16.43 2.42
C GLY A 71 -10.44 15.31 2.92
N THR A 72 -9.79 14.61 2.00
CA THR A 72 -8.94 13.45 2.32
C THR A 72 -7.55 13.64 1.78
N VAL A 73 -6.55 13.10 2.48
CA VAL A 73 -5.16 13.02 1.99
C VAL A 73 -4.84 11.56 1.76
N TYR A 74 -4.43 11.22 0.54
CA TYR A 74 -3.95 9.87 0.21
C TYR A 74 -2.43 9.88 0.25
N ARG A 75 -1.86 8.91 0.98
CA ARG A 75 -0.42 8.70 1.11
C ARG A 75 -0.08 7.24 0.79
N LEU A 76 1.19 6.98 0.51
CA LEU A 76 1.69 5.61 0.29
C LEU A 76 2.43 5.11 1.53
N GLY A 77 2.27 3.84 1.84
CA GLY A 77 3.03 3.11 2.85
C GLY A 77 3.60 1.81 2.28
N ALA A 78 4.40 1.10 3.07
CA ALA A 78 4.97 -0.18 2.71
C ALA A 78 4.56 -1.26 3.72
N ALA A 79 4.29 -2.47 3.23
CA ALA A 79 4.08 -3.66 4.03
C ALA A 79 4.93 -4.81 3.49
N LEU A 80 5.43 -5.65 4.39
CA LEU A 80 6.26 -6.80 4.06
C LEU A 80 5.53 -8.08 4.48
N HIS A 81 5.30 -8.96 3.52
CA HIS A 81 4.64 -10.24 3.72
C HIS A 81 5.67 -11.38 3.72
N ALA A 82 5.41 -12.46 4.43
CA ALA A 82 6.29 -13.63 4.44
C ALA A 82 6.34 -14.31 3.06
N LEU A 83 7.50 -14.87 2.70
CA LEU A 83 7.71 -15.51 1.39
C LEU A 83 6.89 -16.79 1.20
N ASP A 84 6.68 -17.53 2.28
CA ASP A 84 6.01 -18.83 2.35
C ASP A 84 4.49 -18.70 2.47
N ASP A 85 3.99 -17.77 3.30
CA ASP A 85 2.58 -17.40 3.37
C ASP A 85 2.40 -15.89 3.18
N PRO A 86 1.95 -15.42 2.00
CA PRO A 86 1.76 -13.99 1.74
C PRO A 86 0.63 -13.35 2.55
N ALA A 87 -0.17 -14.12 3.30
CA ALA A 87 -1.12 -13.51 4.23
C ALA A 87 -0.51 -13.17 5.59
N ASN A 88 0.65 -13.73 5.91
CA ASN A 88 1.39 -13.38 7.10
C ASN A 88 2.16 -12.08 6.83
N ILE A 89 1.67 -10.97 7.37
CA ILE A 89 2.40 -9.69 7.32
C ILE A 89 3.42 -9.67 8.45
N ILE A 90 4.70 -9.60 8.07
CA ILE A 90 5.84 -9.60 8.99
C ILE A 90 6.32 -8.20 9.37
N GLY A 91 5.83 -7.16 8.66
CA GLY A 91 6.09 -5.76 9.00
C GLY A 91 5.23 -4.80 8.19
N VAL A 92 4.90 -3.65 8.78
CA VAL A 92 4.17 -2.56 8.12
C VAL A 92 4.80 -1.24 8.54
N SER A 93 5.28 -0.44 7.60
CA SER A 93 5.88 0.86 7.93
C SER A 93 4.87 1.72 8.70
N ASP A 94 5.26 2.18 9.88
CA ASP A 94 4.46 3.10 10.69
C ASP A 94 4.34 4.46 9.98
N GLN A 95 5.42 4.92 9.35
CA GLN A 95 5.42 6.17 8.58
C GLN A 95 4.99 5.93 7.11
N TRP A 96 4.45 6.97 6.48
CA TRP A 96 4.25 6.99 5.03
C TRP A 96 5.61 7.10 4.31
N ILE A 97 5.69 6.52 3.12
CA ILE A 97 6.88 6.61 2.25
C ILE A 97 6.75 7.72 1.20
N LEU A 98 5.51 8.18 0.94
CA LEU A 98 5.22 9.28 0.01
C LEU A 98 3.92 9.97 0.43
N GLN A 99 3.92 11.29 0.39
CA GLN A 99 2.72 12.11 0.58
C GLN A 99 2.64 13.19 -0.52
N PRO A 100 1.46 13.78 -0.77
CA PRO A 100 1.32 14.86 -1.72
C PRO A 100 2.06 16.11 -1.24
N GLU A 101 3.04 16.56 -2.02
CA GLU A 101 3.80 17.78 -1.75
C GLU A 101 3.94 18.66 -3.00
N ASP A 102 4.12 18.03 -4.16
CA ASP A 102 4.30 18.76 -5.40
C ASP A 102 3.00 19.39 -5.90
N PRO A 103 3.06 20.52 -6.64
CA PRO A 103 1.87 21.24 -7.11
C PRO A 103 0.85 20.38 -7.87
N TRP A 104 1.31 19.36 -8.60
CA TRP A 104 0.48 18.43 -9.37
C TRP A 104 -0.08 17.25 -8.54
N GLU A 105 0.33 17.11 -7.29
CA GLU A 105 -0.20 16.14 -6.32
C GLU A 105 -1.21 16.80 -5.36
N VAL A 106 -0.97 18.08 -5.06
CA VAL A 106 -1.86 18.88 -4.21
C VAL A 106 -2.98 19.57 -5.01
N ASN A 107 -2.80 19.86 -6.30
CA ASN A 107 -3.82 20.45 -7.16
C ASN A 107 -4.15 19.55 -8.37
N GLY A 108 -5.46 19.32 -8.59
CA GLY A 108 -5.96 18.52 -9.71
C GLY A 108 -7.45 18.23 -9.58
N TYR A 109 -7.93 17.21 -10.29
CA TYR A 109 -9.33 16.75 -10.21
C TYR A 109 -9.71 16.32 -8.78
N VAL A 110 -8.81 15.60 -8.09
CA VAL A 110 -8.94 15.29 -6.66
C VAL A 110 -7.68 15.77 -5.94
N PRO A 111 -7.74 16.90 -5.19
CA PRO A 111 -6.60 17.44 -4.46
C PRO A 111 -6.03 16.47 -3.41
N ASN A 112 -4.72 16.59 -3.12
CA ASN A 112 -4.00 15.86 -2.08
C ASN A 112 -4.01 14.33 -2.26
N VAL A 113 -3.69 13.88 -3.48
CA VAL A 113 -3.62 12.46 -3.82
C VAL A 113 -2.25 12.07 -4.36
N VAL A 114 -1.63 11.10 -3.69
CA VAL A 114 -0.66 10.18 -4.30
C VAL A 114 -1.25 8.77 -4.21
N PHE A 115 -1.42 8.09 -5.34
CA PHE A 115 -2.06 6.77 -5.42
C PHE A 115 -1.21 5.81 -6.25
N THR A 116 -0.69 4.74 -5.65
CA THR A 116 0.23 3.82 -6.34
C THR A 116 -0.49 2.99 -7.40
N CYS A 117 0.14 2.87 -8.57
CA CYS A 117 -0.36 2.12 -9.72
C CYS A 117 0.64 1.05 -10.21
N GLY A 118 1.89 1.10 -9.75
CA GLY A 118 2.93 0.14 -10.14
C GLY A 118 4.21 0.31 -9.32
N ALA A 119 4.93 -0.80 -9.15
CA ALA A 119 6.24 -0.84 -8.53
C ALA A 119 7.09 -1.86 -9.29
N VAL A 120 8.21 -1.41 -9.86
CA VAL A 120 9.08 -2.23 -10.71
C VAL A 120 10.47 -2.27 -10.09
N PRO A 121 10.88 -3.41 -9.49
CA PRO A 121 12.23 -3.56 -8.98
C PRO A 121 13.25 -3.58 -10.13
N GLU A 122 14.41 -2.97 -9.90
CA GLU A 122 15.52 -2.86 -10.84
C GLU A 122 16.72 -3.69 -10.35
N ASP A 123 17.63 -4.04 -11.26
CA ASP A 123 18.78 -4.92 -10.95
C ASP A 123 19.81 -4.29 -9.99
N ASP A 124 19.75 -2.97 -9.78
CA ASP A 124 20.64 -2.22 -8.89
C ASP A 124 20.16 -2.16 -7.42
N GLY A 125 19.08 -2.86 -7.09
CA GLY A 125 18.48 -2.88 -5.75
C GLY A 125 17.53 -1.71 -5.49
N THR A 126 17.21 -0.91 -6.50
CA THR A 126 16.17 0.12 -6.43
C THR A 126 14.82 -0.37 -6.94
N VAL A 127 13.77 0.39 -6.69
CA VAL A 127 12.42 0.17 -7.23
C VAL A 127 11.90 1.48 -7.81
N LYS A 128 11.37 1.42 -9.03
CA LYS A 128 10.58 2.50 -9.64
C LYS A 128 9.13 2.38 -9.19
N ILE A 129 8.66 3.37 -8.44
CA ILE A 129 7.27 3.46 -7.99
C ILE A 129 6.53 4.45 -8.90
N TYR A 130 5.39 4.03 -9.43
CA TYR A 130 4.50 4.84 -10.25
C TYR A 130 3.25 5.19 -9.45
N TRP A 131 2.85 6.46 -9.45
CA TRP A 131 1.64 6.92 -8.78
C TRP A 131 0.86 7.94 -9.60
N GLY A 132 -0.46 7.96 -9.40
CA GLY A 132 -1.31 9.07 -9.83
C GLY A 132 -1.17 10.25 -8.88
N GLY A 133 -0.95 11.44 -9.43
CA GLY A 133 -0.94 12.73 -8.72
C GLY A 133 -2.26 13.47 -8.94
N ALA A 134 -2.94 13.80 -7.85
CA ALA A 134 -4.20 14.55 -7.82
C ALA A 134 -5.31 14.05 -8.78
N ASP A 135 -5.37 12.74 -9.04
CA ASP A 135 -6.21 12.11 -10.08
C ASP A 135 -6.10 12.79 -11.46
N THR A 136 -4.92 13.33 -11.79
CA THR A 136 -4.73 14.20 -12.98
C THR A 136 -3.50 13.80 -13.79
N VAL A 137 -2.39 13.46 -13.13
CA VAL A 137 -1.13 13.13 -13.79
C VAL A 137 -0.60 11.77 -13.34
N MET A 138 0.34 11.21 -14.10
CA MET A 138 1.16 10.07 -13.68
C MET A 138 2.56 10.55 -13.33
N CYS A 139 3.04 10.14 -12.16
CA CYS A 139 4.35 10.44 -11.62
C CYS A 139 5.15 9.13 -11.45
N ALA A 140 6.47 9.27 -11.36
CA ALA A 140 7.37 8.18 -11.08
C ALA A 140 8.55 8.66 -10.21
N GLY A 141 9.06 7.76 -9.38
CA GLY A 141 10.11 8.03 -8.42
C GLY A 141 10.86 6.74 -8.08
N THR A 142 12.05 6.88 -7.51
CA THR A 142 12.94 5.75 -7.20
C THR A 142 13.18 5.67 -5.71
N ALA A 143 13.15 4.47 -5.16
CA ALA A 143 13.50 4.18 -3.77
C ALA A 143 14.44 2.98 -3.68
N VAL A 144 15.22 2.88 -2.60
CA VAL A 144 16.07 1.71 -2.33
C VAL A 144 15.23 0.63 -1.65
N ILE A 145 15.24 -0.60 -2.19
CA ILE A 145 14.40 -1.70 -1.68
C ILE A 145 14.73 -2.02 -0.22
N ASP A 146 16.02 -2.08 0.11
CA ASP A 146 16.48 -2.42 1.48
C ASP A 146 16.02 -1.40 2.52
N GLU A 147 15.91 -0.12 2.15
CA GLU A 147 15.40 0.92 3.05
C GLU A 147 13.89 0.75 3.31
N LEU A 148 13.10 0.43 2.26
CA LEU A 148 11.68 0.13 2.41
C LEU A 148 11.42 -1.11 3.27
N VAL A 149 12.24 -2.15 3.08
CA VAL A 149 12.22 -3.35 3.91
C VAL A 149 12.59 -3.02 5.35
N ALA A 150 13.64 -2.22 5.56
CA ALA A 150 14.08 -1.80 6.89
C ALA A 150 13.00 -0.99 7.62
N LEU A 151 12.30 -0.08 6.93
CA LEU A 151 11.17 0.65 7.50
C LEU A 151 10.08 -0.30 8.02
N CYS A 152 9.74 -1.33 7.25
CA CYS A 152 8.76 -2.33 7.66
C CYS A 152 9.19 -3.14 8.89
N LEU A 153 10.49 -3.37 9.08
CA LEU A 153 11.01 -4.24 10.14
C LEU A 153 11.43 -3.48 11.42
N THR A 154 11.83 -2.22 11.30
CA THR A 154 12.43 -1.44 12.40
C THR A 154 11.49 -0.38 12.97
N ALA A 155 10.60 0.17 12.15
CA ALA A 155 9.62 1.18 12.52
C ALA A 155 8.23 0.68 12.14
N SER A 156 7.84 -0.48 12.68
CA SER A 156 6.62 -1.17 12.30
C SER A 156 5.43 -0.78 13.17
N ARG A 157 4.26 -0.58 12.54
CA ARG A 157 2.96 -0.66 13.23
C ARG A 157 2.37 -2.07 13.16
N PRO A 158 1.42 -2.43 14.03
CA PRO A 158 0.66 -3.66 13.90
C PRO A 158 -0.17 -3.66 12.59
N PRO A 159 -0.29 -4.79 11.90
CA PRO A 159 -1.12 -4.89 10.70
C PRO A 159 -2.62 -4.89 11.02
N MET A 160 -3.04 -5.31 12.22
CA MET A 160 -4.43 -5.56 12.61
C MET A 160 -5.01 -4.54 13.57
#